data_AF-A0A0B1T1R5-F1
#
_entry.id   AF-A0A0B1T1R5-F1
#
_cell.length_a   1.000
_cell.length_b   1.000
_cell.length_c   1.000
_cell.angle_alpha   90.00
_cell.angle_beta   90.00
_cell.angle_gamma   90.00
#
_symmetry.space_group_name_H-M   'P 1'
#
loop_
_entity.id
_entity.type
_entity.pdbx_description
1 polymer ?
#
loop_
_entity_poly.entity_id
_entity_poly.type
_entity_poly.pdbx_seq_one_letter_code
_entity_poly.pdbx_strand_id
1 'polypeptide(L)'
;MRCSICMEIFHNPVNVCPCNHKFCSSCLLSWKRTNQMAVCPQCRGPILSMQKDALFSQVVESFLIANPSKRRTAAELEAVDAVEAECSVWQSGVRGRRRGATPQPRTRAARERTVRTPFVVRVSQIRAHRSPLAARQRGHRGIMEWFDL
;
A
#
# COMPACT_ATOMS: atom_id res chain seq x y z
N MET A 1 9.42 -8.90 -22.47
CA MET A 1 9.61 -9.27 -21.05
C MET A 1 10.73 -8.47 -20.42
N ARG A 2 10.50 -7.17 -20.17
CA ARG A 2 11.50 -6.25 -19.60
C ARG A 2 10.91 -5.57 -18.35
N CYS A 3 11.75 -5.30 -17.37
CA CYS A 3 11.39 -4.57 -16.16
C CYS A 3 11.22 -3.08 -16.48
N SER A 4 10.14 -2.43 -16.04
CA SER A 4 9.92 -1.00 -16.32
C SER A 4 10.78 -0.05 -15.48
N ILE A 5 11.51 -0.57 -14.48
CA ILE A 5 12.44 0.23 -13.67
C ILE A 5 13.83 0.27 -14.31
N CYS A 6 14.44 -0.90 -14.54
CA CYS A 6 15.80 -0.98 -15.11
C CYS A 6 15.82 -1.14 -16.63
N MET A 7 14.65 -1.25 -17.28
CA MET A 7 14.48 -1.44 -18.74
C MET A 7 15.09 -2.72 -19.33
N GLU A 8 15.73 -3.55 -18.51
CA GLU A 8 16.37 -4.81 -18.90
C GLU A 8 15.46 -6.05 -18.74
N ILE A 9 15.87 -7.19 -19.32
CA ILE A 9 15.17 -8.49 -19.14
C ILE A 9 15.09 -8.83 -17.65
N PHE A 10 13.95 -9.33 -17.17
CA PHE A 10 13.76 -9.59 -15.73
C PHE A 10 14.82 -10.51 -15.12
N HIS A 11 15.26 -10.17 -13.91
CA HIS A 11 16.07 -11.03 -13.04
C HIS A 11 15.38 -11.16 -11.69
N ASN A 12 15.18 -12.39 -11.21
CA ASN A 12 14.37 -12.70 -10.03
C ASN A 12 13.04 -11.91 -10.00
N PRO A 13 12.14 -12.14 -10.98
CA PRO A 13 10.90 -11.38 -11.10
C PRO A 13 10.03 -11.51 -9.84
N VAL A 14 9.56 -10.36 -9.36
CA VAL A 14 8.65 -10.23 -8.22
C VAL A 14 7.33 -9.67 -8.69
N ASN A 15 6.26 -10.35 -8.28
CA ASN A 15 4.89 -9.94 -8.52
C ASN A 15 4.38 -9.03 -7.38
N VAL A 16 3.71 -7.95 -7.75
CA VAL A 16 3.12 -6.97 -6.83
C VAL A 16 1.62 -7.22 -6.67
N CYS A 17 1.15 -7.49 -5.45
CA CYS A 17 -0.27 -7.63 -5.14
C CYS A 17 -0.88 -6.28 -4.69
N PRO A 18 -2.07 -5.88 -5.17
CA PRO A 18 -3.00 -6.64 -6.03
C PRO A 18 -2.88 -6.37 -7.53
N CYS A 19 -2.05 -5.40 -7.96
CA CYS A 19 -2.04 -4.94 -9.35
C CYS A 19 -1.36 -5.90 -10.34
N ASN A 20 -0.71 -6.96 -9.87
CA ASN A 20 -0.03 -8.00 -10.64
C ASN A 20 1.10 -7.48 -11.57
N HIS A 21 1.66 -6.30 -11.28
CA HIS A 21 2.82 -5.79 -12.00
C HIS A 21 4.10 -6.51 -11.56
N LYS A 22 4.99 -6.78 -12.52
CA LYS A 22 6.24 -7.52 -12.29
C LYS A 22 7.45 -6.63 -12.46
N PHE A 23 8.43 -6.79 -11.57
CA PHE A 23 9.71 -6.07 -11.56
C PHE A 23 10.84 -7.02 -11.19
N CYS A 24 12.10 -6.67 -11.45
CA CYS A 24 13.21 -7.38 -10.80
C CYS A 24 13.12 -7.21 -9.28
N SER A 25 13.49 -8.24 -8.53
CA SER A 25 13.50 -8.20 -7.07
C SER A 25 14.29 -6.98 -6.56
N SER A 26 15.56 -6.86 -6.92
CA SER A 26 16.41 -5.70 -6.57
C SER A 26 15.75 -4.36 -6.87
N CYS A 27 15.26 -4.15 -8.10
CA CYS A 27 14.63 -2.90 -8.51
C CYS A 27 13.45 -2.50 -7.62
N LEU A 28 12.58 -3.46 -7.28
CA LEU A 28 11.42 -3.19 -6.43
C LEU A 28 11.82 -2.95 -4.97
N LEU A 29 12.83 -3.67 -4.46
CA LEU A 29 13.34 -3.47 -3.11
C LEU A 29 14.01 -2.08 -2.99
N SER A 30 14.81 -1.66 -3.98
CA SER A 30 15.42 -0.33 -4.05
C SER A 30 14.35 0.76 -4.12
N TRP A 31 13.31 0.58 -4.95
CA TRP A 31 12.18 1.50 -5.02
C TRP A 31 11.52 1.69 -3.65
N LYS A 32 11.30 0.60 -2.92
CA LYS A 32 10.68 0.62 -1.59
C LYS A 32 11.59 1.22 -0.52
N ARG A 33 12.91 1.17 -0.71
CA ARG A 33 13.88 1.82 0.19
C ARG A 33 13.75 3.34 0.13
N THR A 34 13.59 3.89 -1.07
CA THR A 34 13.48 5.35 -1.30
C THR A 34 12.06 5.86 -1.08
N ASN A 35 11.03 5.05 -1.38
CA ASN A 35 9.63 5.45 -1.30
C ASN A 35 8.93 4.93 -0.04
N GLN A 36 8.65 5.83 0.90
CA GLN A 36 8.01 5.51 2.18
C GLN A 36 6.54 5.05 2.03
N MET A 37 5.88 5.38 0.91
CA MET A 37 4.44 5.16 0.71
C MET A 37 4.07 3.76 0.20
N ALA A 38 5.03 2.85 -0.02
CA ALA A 38 4.79 1.47 -0.49
C ALA A 38 3.79 1.38 -1.67
N VAL A 39 4.03 2.18 -2.72
CA VAL A 39 3.20 2.24 -3.94
C VAL A 39 3.89 1.56 -5.13
N CYS A 40 3.10 0.98 -6.03
CA CYS A 40 3.57 0.33 -7.24
C CYS A 40 4.21 1.37 -8.20
N PRO A 41 5.41 1.14 -8.74
CA PRO A 41 6.05 2.06 -9.68
C PRO A 41 5.24 2.31 -10.96
N GLN A 42 4.45 1.32 -11.40
CA GLN A 42 3.76 1.36 -12.68
C GLN A 42 2.35 1.95 -12.59
N CYS A 43 1.52 1.45 -11.67
CA CYS A 43 0.14 1.92 -11.54
C CYS A 43 -0.09 2.85 -10.34
N ARG A 44 0.93 3.11 -9.52
CA ARG A 44 0.85 3.92 -8.29
C ARG A 44 -0.15 3.42 -7.23
N GLY A 45 -0.77 2.25 -7.45
CA GLY A 45 -1.62 1.58 -6.47
C GLY A 45 -0.83 1.05 -5.26
N PRO A 46 -1.52 0.70 -4.16
CA PRO A 46 -0.87 0.21 -2.94
C PRO A 46 -0.21 -1.15 -3.16
N ILE A 47 0.98 -1.35 -2.58
CA ILE A 47 1.65 -2.65 -2.52
C ILE A 47 1.27 -3.32 -1.19
N LEU A 48 0.43 -4.36 -1.27
CA LEU A 48 0.04 -5.15 -0.09
C LEU A 48 1.04 -6.27 0.19
N SER A 49 1.49 -6.94 -0.88
CA SER A 49 2.52 -7.98 -0.79
C SER A 49 3.35 -8.05 -2.07
N MET A 50 4.53 -8.64 -1.94
CA MET A 50 5.50 -8.82 -3.02
C MET A 50 6.01 -10.26 -2.95
N GLN A 51 5.86 -11.05 -4.01
CA GLN A 51 6.22 -12.46 -4.03
C GLN A 51 7.06 -12.78 -5.27
N LYS A 52 8.14 -13.55 -5.12
CA LYS A 52 8.92 -14.04 -6.27
C LYS A 52 8.03 -14.97 -7.11
N ASP A 53 8.02 -14.75 -8.42
CA ASP A 53 7.20 -15.53 -9.34
C ASP A 53 8.06 -16.57 -10.06
N ALA A 54 8.14 -17.77 -9.48
CA ALA A 54 8.96 -18.86 -10.02
C ALA A 54 8.49 -19.32 -11.41
N LEU A 55 7.19 -19.25 -11.70
CA LEU A 55 6.66 -19.61 -13.01
C LEU A 55 7.11 -18.58 -14.05
N PHE A 56 6.99 -17.29 -13.74
CA PHE A 56 7.45 -16.25 -14.65
C PHE A 56 8.98 -16.30 -14.84
N SER A 57 9.75 -16.69 -13.82
CA SER A 57 11.19 -16.95 -13.98
C SER A 57 11.47 -18.03 -15.04
N GLN A 58 10.71 -19.13 -15.08
CA GLN A 58 10.87 -20.18 -16.09
C GLN A 58 10.55 -19.67 -17.50
N VAL A 59 9.52 -18.83 -17.62
CA VAL A 59 9.16 -18.20 -18.90
C VAL A 59 10.29 -17.28 -19.37
N VAL A 60 10.88 -16.48 -18.46
CA VAL A 60 12.04 -15.63 -18.75
C VAL A 60 13.24 -16.46 -19.21
N GLU A 61 13.54 -17.56 -18.52
CA GLU A 61 14.66 -18.43 -18.90
C GLU A 61 14.44 -19.05 -20.29
N SER A 62 13.23 -19.54 -20.56
CA SER A 62 12.88 -20.07 -21.89
C SER A 62 13.06 -19.03 -23.00
N PHE A 63 12.69 -17.77 -22.73
CA PHE A 63 12.92 -16.66 -23.66
C PHE A 63 14.41 -16.37 -23.90
N LEU A 64 15.24 -16.46 -22.85
CA LEU A 64 16.68 -16.26 -22.95
C LEU A 64 17.39 -17.41 -23.67
N ILE A 65 16.93 -18.65 -23.52
CA ILE A 65 17.41 -19.80 -24.30
C ILE A 65 17.16 -19.55 -25.80
N ALA A 66 15.96 -19.07 -26.15
CA ALA A 66 15.62 -18.73 -27.53
C ALA A 66 16.29 -17.44 -28.04
N ASN A 67 16.77 -16.58 -27.14
CA ASN A 67 17.39 -15.29 -27.48
C ASN A 67 18.66 -15.02 -26.64
N PRO A 68 19.76 -15.77 -26.87
CA PRO A 68 20.95 -15.66 -26.02
C PRO A 68 21.58 -14.26 -26.01
N SER A 69 21.50 -13.54 -27.14
CA SER A 69 22.04 -12.17 -27.29
C SER A 69 21.34 -11.12 -26.42
N LYS A 70 20.17 -11.43 -25.85
CA LYS A 70 19.43 -10.53 -24.96
C LYS A 70 19.72 -10.79 -23.47
N ARG A 71 20.59 -11.76 -23.16
CA ARG A 71 21.00 -12.04 -21.78
C ARG A 71 21.90 -10.91 -21.29
N ARG A 72 21.65 -10.46 -20.06
CA ARG A 72 22.55 -9.56 -19.34
C ARG A 72 23.93 -10.19 -19.20
N THR A 73 24.97 -9.36 -19.15
CA THR A 73 26.32 -9.82 -18.86
C THR A 73 26.41 -10.36 -17.42
N ALA A 74 27.39 -11.23 -17.17
CA ALA A 74 27.62 -11.78 -15.83
C ALA A 74 27.85 -10.68 -14.78
N ALA A 75 28.63 -9.65 -15.14
CA ALA A 75 28.89 -8.50 -14.26
C ALA A 75 27.60 -7.73 -13.90
N GLU A 76 26.68 -7.55 -14.86
CA GLU A 76 25.39 -6.90 -14.58
C GLU A 76 24.48 -7.76 -13.69
N LEU A 77 24.48 -9.08 -13.88
CA LEU A 77 23.74 -10.01 -13.03
C LEU A 77 24.26 -9.95 -11.58
N GLU A 78 25.58 -10.02 -11.39
CA GLU A 78 26.23 -9.91 -10.08
C GLU A 78 25.91 -8.57 -9.40
N ALA A 79 25.96 -7.46 -10.14
CA ALA A 79 25.59 -6.15 -9.61
C ALA A 79 24.12 -6.10 -9.15
N VAL A 80 23.21 -6.69 -9.92
CA VAL A 80 21.78 -6.75 -9.58
C VAL A 80 21.53 -7.63 -8.35
N ASP A 81 22.26 -8.73 -8.20
CA ASP A 81 22.19 -9.62 -7.03
C ASP A 81 22.79 -8.97 -5.77
N ALA A 82 23.89 -8.22 -5.91
CA ALA A 82 24.46 -7.44 -4.82
C ALA A 82 23.46 -6.40 -4.29
N VAL A 83 22.79 -5.67 -5.19
CA VAL A 83 21.74 -4.70 -4.81
C VAL A 83 20.56 -5.39 -4.12
N GLU A 84 20.16 -6.59 -4.58
CA GLU A 84 19.10 -7.38 -3.93
C GLU A 84 19.50 -7.75 -2.49
N ALA A 85 20.73 -8.24 -2.29
CA ALA A 85 21.25 -8.62 -0.98
C ALA A 85 21.30 -7.42 -0.02
N GLU A 86 21.85 -6.28 -0.45
CA GLU A 86 21.92 -5.06 0.35
C GLU A 86 20.53 -4.53 0.76
N CYS A 87 19.57 -4.56 -0.16
CA CYS A 87 18.20 -4.10 0.14
C CYS A 87 17.45 -5.07 1.06
N SER A 88 17.72 -6.37 0.96
CA SER A 88 17.13 -7.40 1.83
C SER A 88 17.57 -7.25 3.29
N VAL A 89 18.85 -6.94 3.53
CA VAL A 89 19.38 -6.65 4.88
C VAL A 89 18.64 -5.47 5.50
N TRP A 90 18.45 -4.38 4.75
CA TRP A 90 17.72 -3.20 5.24
C TRP A 90 16.27 -3.54 5.63
N GLN A 91 15.56 -4.31 4.81
CA GLN A 91 14.18 -4.72 5.12
C GLN A 91 14.08 -5.57 6.38
N SER A 92 15.07 -6.42 6.62
CA SER A 92 15.15 -7.27 7.81
C SER A 92 15.41 -6.42 9.07
N GLY A 93 16.29 -5.43 8.98
CA GLY A 93 16.56 -4.49 10.08
C GLY A 93 15.36 -3.62 10.48
N VAL A 94 14.55 -3.18 9.51
CA VAL A 94 13.32 -2.39 9.79
C VAL A 94 12.27 -3.22 10.55
N ARG A 95 12.13 -4.52 10.28
CA ARG A 95 11.22 -5.40 11.02
C ARG A 95 11.65 -5.59 12.48
N GLY A 96 12.95 -5.55 12.77
CA GLY A 96 13.49 -5.63 14.14
C GLY A 96 13.18 -4.39 15.00
N ARG A 97 13.08 -3.20 14.38
CA ARG A 97 12.89 -1.93 15.11
C ARG A 97 11.43 -1.64 15.52
N ARG A 98 10.44 -2.40 15.02
CA ARG A 98 9.04 -2.35 15.49
C ARG A 98 8.75 -3.27 16.70
N ARG A 99 9.76 -3.60 17.51
CA ARG A 99 9.59 -4.07 18.91
C ARG A 99 9.94 -2.97 19.90
N GLY A 100 9.42 -1.78 19.64
CA GLY A 100 9.54 -0.60 20.48
C GLY A 100 8.17 0.03 20.75
N ALA A 101 7.14 -0.80 20.96
CA ALA A 101 6.07 -0.37 21.86
C ALA A 101 6.69 -0.47 23.26
N THR A 102 7.03 0.67 23.85
CA THR A 102 7.53 0.75 25.23
C THR A 102 6.61 -0.08 26.12
N PRO A 103 7.09 -1.11 26.86
CA PRO A 103 6.28 -1.75 27.87
C PRO A 103 5.92 -0.69 28.91
N GLN A 104 4.66 -0.29 28.97
CA GLN A 104 4.21 0.59 30.03
C GLN A 104 4.39 -0.17 31.35
N PRO A 105 5.19 0.34 32.30
CA PRO A 105 5.34 -0.33 33.58
C PRO A 105 3.98 -0.35 34.27
N ARG A 106 3.45 -1.54 34.54
CA ARG A 106 2.29 -1.72 35.41
C ARG A 106 2.76 -1.44 36.83
N THR A 107 2.76 -0.17 37.23
CA THR A 107 2.97 0.16 38.63
C THR A 107 1.80 -0.38 39.43
N ARG A 108 2.11 -1.17 40.46
CA ARG A 108 1.13 -1.71 41.40
C ARG A 108 0.82 -0.64 42.44
N ALA A 109 0.33 0.52 41.98
CA ALA A 109 -0.11 1.59 42.87
C ALA A 109 -1.54 1.31 43.32
N ALA A 110 -1.63 0.93 44.60
CA ALA A 110 -2.75 1.02 45.53
C ALA A 110 -4.14 1.26 44.92
N ARG A 111 -4.96 0.22 45.07
CA ARG A 111 -6.41 0.27 44.95
C ARG A 111 -6.98 1.04 46.15
N GLU A 112 -6.98 2.36 46.10
CA GLU A 112 -7.83 3.17 46.99
C GLU A 112 -9.18 3.40 46.34
N ARG A 113 -10.18 2.77 46.95
CA ARG A 113 -11.58 2.79 46.55
C ARG A 113 -12.19 4.10 47.08
N THR A 114 -11.93 5.22 46.41
CA THR A 114 -12.72 6.44 46.64
C THR A 114 -14.05 6.34 45.91
N VAL A 115 -15.11 6.51 46.68
CA VAL A 115 -16.51 6.44 46.30
C VAL A 115 -16.79 7.35 45.11
N ARG A 116 -17.56 6.84 44.15
CA ARG A 116 -18.08 7.54 42.98
C ARG A 116 -18.71 8.87 43.39
N THR A 117 -18.07 9.99 43.06
CA THR A 117 -18.77 11.28 43.01
C THR A 117 -19.72 11.25 41.79
N PRO A 118 -20.97 11.71 41.92
CA PRO A 118 -21.86 11.79 40.78
C PRO A 118 -21.35 12.84 39.81
N PHE A 119 -21.34 12.46 38.54
CA PHE A 119 -20.97 13.29 37.41
C PHE A 119 -21.99 14.45 37.28
N VAL A 120 -21.66 15.61 37.85
CA VAL A 120 -22.43 16.84 37.59
C VAL A 120 -21.92 17.43 36.27
N VAL A 121 -22.59 17.08 35.17
CA VAL A 121 -22.43 17.78 33.89
C VAL A 121 -23.04 19.17 34.03
N ARG A 122 -22.22 20.22 33.95
CA ARG A 122 -22.74 21.58 33.72
C ARG A 122 -23.28 21.62 32.28
N VAL A 123 -24.60 21.59 32.15
CA VAL A 123 -25.30 21.85 30.87
C VAL A 123 -25.19 23.35 30.60
N SER A 124 -24.13 23.76 29.91
CA SER A 124 -24.05 25.10 29.32
C SER A 124 -24.98 25.16 28.10
N GLN A 125 -26.16 25.76 28.32
CA GLN A 125 -26.97 26.52 27.37
C GLN A 125 -27.12 25.93 25.95
N ILE A 126 -28.08 25.02 25.78
CA ILE A 126 -28.64 24.70 24.45
C ILE A 126 -29.71 25.76 24.15
N ARG A 127 -29.37 26.77 23.34
CA ARG A 127 -30.39 27.60 22.66
C ARG A 127 -31.04 26.74 21.57
N ALA A 128 -32.31 26.41 21.76
CA ALA A 128 -33.12 25.75 20.75
C ALA A 128 -33.40 26.72 19.60
N HIS A 129 -32.75 26.52 18.45
CA HIS A 129 -33.23 27.05 17.17
C HIS A 129 -33.82 25.88 16.37
N ARG A 130 -35.12 25.63 16.58
CA ARG A 130 -35.92 24.83 15.64
C ARG A 130 -36.27 25.74 14.46
N SER A 131 -35.74 25.45 13.28
CA SER A 131 -36.24 26.02 12.02
C SER A 131 -37.62 25.40 11.71
N PRO A 132 -38.65 26.19 11.36
CA PRO A 132 -39.93 25.64 10.94
C PRO A 132 -39.81 24.93 9.59
N LEU A 133 -40.36 23.71 9.51
CA LEU A 133 -40.62 23.02 8.25
C LEU A 133 -41.70 23.80 7.49
N ALA A 134 -41.32 24.46 6.40
CA ALA A 134 -42.26 25.11 5.49
C ALA A 134 -42.82 24.10 4.47
N ALA A 135 -44.08 24.35 4.11
CA ALA A 135 -45.06 23.41 3.57
C ALA A 135 -44.76 22.87 2.17
N ARG A 136 -45.05 21.58 2.02
CA ARG A 136 -45.26 20.85 0.78
C ARG A 136 -46.48 21.41 0.03
N GLN A 137 -46.27 22.04 -1.12
CA GLN A 137 -47.33 22.34 -2.08
C GLN A 137 -47.30 21.31 -3.21
N ARG A 138 -48.45 20.64 -3.40
CA ARG A 138 -48.77 19.83 -4.58
C ARG A 138 -49.30 20.79 -5.65
N GLY A 139 -48.66 20.81 -6.82
CA GLY A 139 -49.14 21.49 -8.02
C GLY A 139 -49.02 20.52 -9.21
N HIS A 140 -50.03 20.54 -10.06
CA HIS A 140 -50.48 19.44 -10.91
C HIS A 140 -50.43 19.89 -12.38
N ARG A 141 -50.01 18.99 -13.28
CA ARG A 141 -50.26 18.93 -14.76
C ARG A 141 -49.48 19.82 -15.73
N GLY A 142 -49.16 19.20 -16.87
CA GLY A 142 -48.73 19.81 -18.14
C GLY A 142 -47.56 19.05 -18.80
N ILE A 143 -47.76 17.82 -19.31
CA ILE A 143 -47.78 17.51 -20.77
C ILE A 143 -47.13 18.58 -21.65
N MET A 144 -46.06 18.25 -22.41
CA MET A 144 -46.04 18.07 -23.88
C MET A 144 -44.74 17.34 -24.28
N GLU A 145 -44.88 16.34 -25.14
CA GLU A 145 -43.85 15.63 -25.91
C GLU A 145 -42.92 16.59 -26.65
N TRP A 146 -41.66 16.21 -26.91
CA TRP A 146 -41.00 16.39 -28.23
C TRP A 146 -39.82 15.41 -28.35
N PHE A 147 -39.94 14.54 -29.34
CA PHE A 147 -38.95 13.63 -29.92
C PHE A 147 -37.97 14.42 -30.84
N ASP A 148 -36.88 13.74 -31.22
CA ASP A 148 -35.96 14.00 -32.37
C ASP A 148 -34.94 15.17 -32.19
N LEU A 149 -33.64 15.03 -32.47
CA LEU A 149 -32.83 14.06 -33.23
C LEU A 149 -31.51 13.75 -32.49
#